data_AF-A0A1S3ZDZ6-F1
#
_entry.id   AF-A0A1S3ZDZ6-F1
#
_cell.length_a   1.000
_cell.length_b   1.000
_cell.length_c   1.000
_cell.angle_alpha   90.00
_cell.angle_beta   90.00
_cell.angle_gamma   90.00
#
_symmetry.space_group_name_H-M   'P 1'
#
loop_
_entity.id
_entity.type
_entity.pdbx_description
1 polymer ?
#
loop_
_entity_poly.entity_id
_entity_poly.type
_entity_poly.pdbx_seq_one_letter_code
_entity_poly.pdbx_strand_id
1 'polypeptide(L)'
;MSMAAFIKLEDSPMFQKQVRSVEQNTDELRDRCQKLYKGCKKYMEVLGEAHNGDIIFAESLEAFGGGLDDPLSVSLGGPIITKFITALRELATYKELIRSQVEHVLVDRVSQFLSVDLQDVKESRRRFDKAASTYDQTRERFASLKKNARDEVVAEIEEDLHNSKSTFERSRFNLVNALTNVEAKKKYEFLESFSAIMDAHLRYFKLGYDLLSQMEPFIHQVPHYISYFFLIL
;
A
#
# COMPACT_ATOMS: atom_id res chain seq x y z
N MET A 1 9.14 5.44 25.83
CA MET A 1 9.66 4.50 24.82
C MET A 1 10.83 5.20 24.12
N SER A 2 12.05 4.67 24.26
CA SER A 2 13.24 5.27 23.64
C SER A 2 13.12 5.16 22.12
N MET A 3 13.14 6.32 21.45
CA MET A 3 12.80 6.50 20.03
C MET A 3 14.04 6.55 19.12
N ALA A 4 15.23 6.25 19.67
CA ALA A 4 16.46 6.21 18.90
C ALA A 4 16.89 4.76 18.71
N ALA A 5 16.74 4.24 17.48
CA ALA A 5 17.27 2.93 17.10
C ALA A 5 18.80 2.84 17.32
N PHE A 6 19.51 3.98 17.28
CA PHE A 6 20.96 4.06 17.46
C PHE A 6 21.31 5.13 18.51
N ILE A 7 21.83 4.71 19.66
CA ILE A 7 22.16 5.60 20.80
C ILE A 7 23.63 6.08 20.74
N LYS A 8 24.51 5.33 20.06
CA LYS A 8 25.91 5.69 19.80
C LYS A 8 26.23 5.44 18.33
N LEU A 9 26.81 6.44 17.67
CA LEU A 9 27.23 6.38 16.27
C LEU A 9 28.72 6.03 16.11
N GLU A 10 29.43 5.71 17.19
CA GLU A 10 30.81 5.19 17.08
C GLU A 10 30.81 3.86 16.33
N ASP A 11 31.75 3.69 15.40
CA ASP A 11 31.89 2.48 14.57
C ASP A 11 32.43 1.29 15.38
N SER A 12 31.65 0.84 16.35
CA SER A 12 31.96 -0.31 17.19
C SER A 12 31.40 -1.60 16.57
N PRO A 13 31.98 -2.77 16.87
CA PRO A 13 31.43 -4.06 16.45
C PRO A 13 29.96 -4.26 16.90
N MET A 14 29.59 -3.71 18.06
CA MET A 14 28.21 -3.74 18.55
C MET A 14 27.26 -2.89 17.71
N PHE A 15 27.67 -1.67 17.34
CA PHE A 15 26.91 -0.81 16.43
C PHE A 15 26.71 -1.48 15.06
N GLN A 16 27.78 -2.04 14.48
CA GLN A 16 27.70 -2.76 13.21
C GLN A 16 26.75 -3.96 13.27
N LYS A 17 26.77 -4.73 14.37
CA LYS A 17 25.83 -5.84 14.59
C LYS A 17 24.39 -5.34 14.66
N GLN A 18 24.15 -4.20 15.32
CA GLN A 18 22.82 -3.61 15.42
C GLN A 18 22.31 -3.15 14.05
N VAL A 19 23.13 -2.43 13.28
CA VAL A 19 22.78 -1.98 11.91
C VAL A 19 22.40 -3.18 11.05
N ARG A 20 23.22 -4.24 11.02
CA ARG A 20 22.94 -5.46 10.23
C ARG A 20 21.63 -6.14 10.63
N SER A 21 21.30 -6.17 11.92
CA SER A 21 20.03 -6.71 12.40
C SER A 21 18.82 -5.91 11.88
N VAL A 22 18.91 -4.57 11.92
CA VAL A 22 17.83 -3.70 11.40
C VAL A 22 17.73 -3.80 9.88
N GLU A 23 18.85 -3.92 9.17
CA GLU A 23 18.87 -4.16 7.72
C GLU A 23 18.17 -5.47 7.36
N GLN A 24 18.49 -6.57 8.04
CA GLN A 24 17.83 -7.87 7.81
C GLN A 24 16.32 -7.76 8.04
N ASN A 25 15.90 -7.13 9.14
CA ASN A 25 14.48 -6.90 9.41
C ASN A 25 13.81 -6.04 8.32
N THR A 26 14.53 -5.07 7.76
CA THR A 26 14.05 -4.21 6.68
C THR A 26 13.93 -4.96 5.36
N ASP A 27 14.86 -5.86 5.06
CA ASP A 27 14.80 -6.75 3.91
C ASP A 27 13.59 -7.71 4.00
N GLU A 28 13.37 -8.32 5.16
CA GLU A 28 12.18 -9.13 5.41
C GLU A 28 10.88 -8.32 5.30
N LEU A 29 10.88 -7.09 5.81
CA LEU A 29 9.75 -6.18 5.70
C LEU A 29 9.44 -5.88 4.23
N ARG A 30 10.46 -5.60 3.41
CA ARG A 30 10.30 -5.37 1.97
C ARG A 30 9.60 -6.54 1.28
N ASP A 31 10.02 -7.77 1.56
CA ASP A 31 9.42 -8.96 0.96
C ASP A 31 7.95 -9.14 1.38
N ARG A 32 7.63 -8.83 2.64
CA ARG A 32 6.25 -8.82 3.15
C ARG A 32 5.42 -7.73 2.47
N CYS A 33 5.95 -6.51 2.35
CA CYS A 33 5.29 -5.39 1.68
C CYS A 33 5.02 -5.69 0.20
N GLN A 34 5.94 -6.35 -0.51
CA GLN A 34 5.73 -6.76 -1.89
C GLN A 34 4.60 -7.79 -2.03
N LYS A 35 4.53 -8.77 -1.12
CA LYS A 35 3.43 -9.75 -1.09
C LYS A 35 2.10 -9.05 -0.78
N LEU A 36 2.09 -8.16 0.21
CA LEU A 36 0.93 -7.36 0.57
C LEU A 36 0.45 -6.52 -0.62
N TYR A 37 1.35 -5.78 -1.27
CA TYR A 37 1.04 -4.94 -2.43
C TYR A 37 0.32 -5.71 -3.54
N LYS A 38 0.83 -6.91 -3.88
CA LYS A 38 0.18 -7.79 -4.86
C LYS A 38 -1.23 -8.19 -4.42
N GLY A 39 -1.39 -8.54 -3.15
CA GLY A 39 -2.70 -8.85 -2.56
C GLY A 39 -3.67 -7.67 -2.63
N CYS A 40 -3.22 -6.46 -2.25
CA CYS A 40 -4.03 -5.24 -2.29
C CYS A 40 -4.44 -4.89 -3.73
N LYS A 41 -3.51 -4.98 -4.69
CA LYS A 41 -3.81 -4.77 -6.11
C LYS A 41 -4.86 -5.76 -6.62
N LYS A 42 -4.73 -7.05 -6.28
CA LYS A 42 -5.72 -8.06 -6.69
C LYS A 42 -7.08 -7.80 -6.04
N TYR A 43 -7.09 -7.42 -4.77
CA TYR A 43 -8.32 -7.09 -4.07
C TYR A 43 -9.06 -5.88 -4.70
N MET A 44 -8.31 -4.82 -5.01
CA MET A 44 -8.82 -3.62 -5.71
C MET A 44 -9.38 -3.97 -7.10
N GLU A 45 -8.69 -4.83 -7.85
CA GLU A 45 -9.15 -5.33 -9.15
C GLU A 45 -10.49 -6.07 -9.02
N VAL A 46 -10.60 -7.01 -8.07
CA VAL A 46 -11.84 -7.78 -7.83
C VAL A 46 -13.00 -6.88 -7.41
N LEU A 47 -12.75 -5.83 -6.62
CA LEU A 47 -13.79 -4.83 -6.31
C LEU A 47 -14.29 -4.12 -7.58
N GLY A 48 -13.38 -3.80 -8.51
CA GLY A 48 -13.73 -3.21 -9.81
C GLY A 48 -14.51 -4.17 -10.71
N GLU A 49 -14.10 -5.43 -10.77
CA GLU A 49 -14.84 -6.49 -11.50
C GLU A 49 -16.26 -6.65 -10.94
N ALA A 50 -16.40 -6.68 -9.61
CA ALA A 50 -17.70 -6.79 -8.95
C ALA A 50 -18.57 -5.53 -9.15
N HIS A 51 -17.98 -4.33 -9.18
CA HIS A 51 -18.70 -3.10 -9.54
C HIS A 51 -19.24 -3.20 -10.97
N ASN A 52 -18.39 -3.56 -11.93
CA ASN A 52 -18.79 -3.73 -13.32
C ASN A 52 -19.87 -4.81 -13.48
N GLY A 53 -19.77 -5.91 -12.73
CA GLY A 53 -20.77 -6.98 -12.72
C GLY A 53 -22.17 -6.49 -12.32
N ASP A 54 -22.26 -5.64 -11.28
CA ASP A 54 -23.54 -5.06 -10.86
C ASP A 54 -24.12 -4.13 -11.94
N ILE A 55 -23.28 -3.32 -12.59
CA ILE A 55 -23.70 -2.43 -13.67
C ILE A 55 -24.23 -3.23 -14.87
N ILE A 56 -23.48 -4.23 -15.34
CA ILE A 56 -23.87 -5.09 -16.46
C ILE A 56 -25.19 -5.83 -16.15
N PHE A 57 -25.37 -6.30 -14.91
CA PHE A 57 -26.61 -6.94 -14.50
C PHE A 57 -27.78 -5.96 -14.47
N ALA A 58 -27.57 -4.74 -13.96
CA ALA A 58 -28.57 -3.68 -13.99
C ALA A 58 -28.98 -3.28 -15.42
N GLU A 59 -28.03 -3.18 -16.35
CA GLU A 59 -28.29 -2.95 -17.77
C GLU A 59 -29.09 -4.09 -18.42
N SER A 60 -28.79 -5.34 -18.05
CA SER A 60 -29.53 -6.50 -18.53
C SER A 60 -30.98 -6.50 -18.03
N LEU A 61 -31.19 -6.11 -16.77
CA LEU A 61 -32.54 -5.93 -16.22
C LEU A 61 -33.29 -4.77 -16.88
N GLU A 62 -32.60 -3.68 -17.22
CA GLU A 62 -33.20 -2.54 -17.93
C GLU A 62 -33.63 -2.94 -19.34
N ALA A 63 -32.78 -3.67 -20.06
CA ALA A 63 -33.10 -4.21 -21.38
C ALA A 63 -34.28 -5.21 -21.34
N PHE A 64 -34.35 -6.04 -20.30
CA PHE A 64 -35.48 -6.96 -20.08
C PHE A 64 -36.76 -6.23 -19.70
N GLY A 65 -36.65 -5.24 -18.80
CA GLY A 65 -37.78 -4.49 -18.27
C GLY A 65 -38.46 -3.60 -19.30
N GLY A 66 -37.75 -3.15 -20.34
CA GLY A 66 -38.32 -2.30 -21.38
C GLY A 66 -38.64 -0.88 -20.91
N GLY A 67 -39.32 -0.09 -21.74
CA GLY A 67 -39.70 1.29 -21.42
C GLY A 67 -40.90 1.38 -20.46
N LEU A 68 -41.06 2.50 -19.76
CA LEU A 68 -42.21 2.72 -18.86
C LEU A 68 -43.57 2.75 -19.59
N ASP A 69 -43.55 3.09 -20.88
CA ASP A 69 -44.75 3.17 -21.72
C ASP A 69 -44.99 1.91 -22.58
N ASP A 70 -44.20 0.85 -22.39
CA ASP A 70 -44.38 -0.43 -23.08
C ASP A 70 -45.41 -1.30 -22.34
N PRO A 71 -46.54 -1.68 -22.97
CA PRO A 71 -47.54 -2.56 -22.35
C PRO A 71 -46.96 -3.91 -21.91
N LEU A 72 -45.94 -4.43 -22.62
CA LEU A 72 -45.27 -5.66 -22.25
C LEU A 72 -44.44 -5.49 -20.96
N SER A 73 -43.65 -4.42 -20.87
CA SER A 73 -42.95 -3.99 -19.65
C SER A 73 -43.86 -3.96 -18.42
N VAL A 74 -45.01 -3.29 -18.52
CA VAL A 74 -45.96 -3.20 -17.39
C VAL A 74 -46.45 -4.58 -16.96
N SER A 75 -46.77 -5.47 -17.91
CA SER A 75 -47.21 -6.84 -17.63
C SER A 75 -46.14 -7.72 -16.99
N LEU A 76 -44.86 -7.45 -17.25
CA LEU A 76 -43.71 -8.13 -16.68
C LEU A 76 -43.28 -7.58 -15.32
N GLY A 77 -43.93 -6.51 -14.83
CA GLY A 77 -43.57 -5.86 -13.57
C GLY A 77 -42.49 -4.78 -13.70
N GLY A 78 -42.39 -4.12 -14.86
CA GLY A 78 -41.43 -3.05 -15.19
C GLY A 78 -41.21 -2.01 -14.08
N PRO A 79 -42.25 -1.46 -13.41
CA PRO A 79 -42.05 -0.52 -12.30
C PRO A 79 -41.28 -1.10 -11.10
N ILE A 80 -41.43 -2.40 -10.82
CA ILE A 80 -40.72 -3.10 -9.74
C ILE A 80 -39.28 -3.37 -10.17
N ILE A 81 -39.10 -3.85 -11.41
CA ILE A 81 -37.77 -4.09 -12.01
C ILE A 81 -36.94 -2.79 -12.01
N THR A 82 -37.57 -1.66 -12.33
CA THR A 82 -36.93 -0.33 -12.29
C THR A 82 -36.38 0.01 -10.90
N LYS A 83 -37.10 -0.33 -9.83
CA LYS A 83 -36.59 -0.13 -8.46
C LYS A 83 -35.37 -1.01 -8.15
N PHE A 84 -35.37 -2.25 -8.61
CA PHE A 84 -34.21 -3.15 -8.45
C PHE A 84 -32.99 -2.66 -9.24
N ILE A 85 -33.19 -2.16 -10.47
CA ILE A 85 -32.13 -1.55 -11.28
C ILE A 85 -31.50 -0.36 -10.54
N THR A 86 -32.31 0.55 -10.02
CA THR A 86 -31.83 1.72 -9.26
C THR A 86 -31.02 1.29 -8.04
N ALA A 87 -31.50 0.29 -7.30
CA ALA A 87 -30.77 -0.22 -6.13
C ALA A 87 -29.45 -0.90 -6.49
N LEU A 88 -29.41 -1.68 -7.57
CA LEU A 88 -28.17 -2.31 -8.05
C LEU A 88 -27.14 -1.26 -8.48
N ARG A 89 -27.58 -0.21 -9.18
CA ARG A 89 -26.72 0.94 -9.56
C ARG A 89 -26.19 1.68 -8.32
N GLU A 90 -27.01 1.82 -7.29
CA GLU A 90 -26.60 2.45 -6.03
C GLU A 90 -25.59 1.58 -5.25
N LEU A 91 -25.83 0.27 -5.15
CA LEU A 91 -24.87 -0.69 -4.57
C LEU A 91 -23.55 -0.72 -5.33
N ALA A 92 -23.60 -0.59 -6.66
CA ALA A 92 -22.41 -0.46 -7.50
C ALA A 92 -21.62 0.80 -7.14
N THR A 93 -22.29 1.93 -6.94
CA THR A 93 -21.66 3.20 -6.50
C THR A 93 -20.95 3.05 -5.16
N TYR A 94 -21.56 2.39 -4.17
CA TYR A 94 -20.91 2.14 -2.87
C TYR A 94 -19.69 1.24 -3.01
N LYS A 95 -19.74 0.28 -3.95
CA LYS A 95 -18.62 -0.62 -4.24
C LYS A 95 -17.45 0.12 -4.90
N GLU A 96 -17.75 1.07 -5.78
CA GLU A 96 -16.72 1.94 -6.35
C GLU A 96 -16.08 2.83 -5.28
N LEU A 97 -16.87 3.32 -4.32
CA LEU A 97 -16.34 4.11 -3.21
C LEU A 97 -15.32 3.30 -2.38
N ILE A 98 -15.66 2.08 -1.97
CA ILE A 98 -14.69 1.23 -1.24
C ILE A 98 -13.50 0.84 -2.10
N ARG A 99 -13.67 0.60 -3.41
CA ARG A 99 -12.55 0.37 -4.34
C ARG A 99 -11.57 1.54 -4.35
N SER A 100 -12.08 2.77 -4.46
CA SER A 100 -11.27 3.99 -4.40
C SER A 100 -10.58 4.15 -3.05
N GLN A 101 -11.24 3.81 -1.93
CA GLN A 101 -10.57 3.80 -0.62
C GLN A 101 -9.42 2.79 -0.56
N VAL A 102 -9.61 1.58 -1.10
CA VAL A 102 -8.55 0.56 -1.19
C VAL A 102 -7.39 1.04 -2.06
N GLU A 103 -7.67 1.72 -3.17
CA GLU A 103 -6.63 2.30 -4.03
C GLU A 103 -5.78 3.32 -3.26
N HIS A 104 -6.41 4.38 -2.75
CA HIS A 104 -5.68 5.53 -2.21
C HIS A 104 -5.11 5.30 -0.81
N VAL A 105 -5.82 4.55 0.04
CA VAL A 105 -5.46 4.41 1.46
C VAL A 105 -4.62 3.16 1.71
N LEU A 106 -4.63 2.19 0.80
CA LEU A 106 -3.85 0.96 0.95
C LEU A 106 -2.86 0.75 -0.19
N VAL A 107 -3.31 0.67 -1.44
CA VAL A 107 -2.42 0.36 -2.59
C VAL A 107 -1.35 1.44 -2.76
N ASP A 108 -1.75 2.71 -2.82
CA ASP A 108 -0.83 3.83 -3.01
C ASP A 108 0.15 3.97 -1.84
N ARG A 109 -0.32 3.77 -0.60
CA ARG A 109 0.52 3.82 0.61
C ARG A 109 1.57 2.73 0.64
N VAL A 110 1.18 1.48 0.38
CA VAL A 110 2.14 0.36 0.30
C VAL A 110 3.12 0.58 -0.86
N SER A 111 2.66 1.11 -2.00
CA SER A 111 3.50 1.44 -3.15
C SER A 111 4.53 2.52 -2.82
N GLN A 112 4.11 3.60 -2.14
CA GLN A 112 4.96 4.69 -1.72
C GLN A 112 6.04 4.17 -0.74
N PHE A 113 5.63 3.41 0.27
CA PHE A 113 6.57 2.83 1.25
C PHE A 113 7.62 1.92 0.59
N LEU A 114 7.22 1.13 -0.41
CA LEU A 114 8.13 0.29 -1.21
C LEU A 114 9.10 1.10 -2.08
N SER A 115 8.57 2.08 -2.81
CA SER A 115 9.30 2.82 -3.85
C SER A 115 10.15 3.97 -3.32
N VAL A 116 9.83 4.47 -2.13
CA VAL A 116 10.52 5.60 -1.49
C VAL A 116 11.34 5.11 -0.30
N ASP A 117 10.68 4.72 0.80
CA ASP A 117 11.37 4.46 2.07
C ASP A 117 12.27 3.21 1.98
N LEU A 118 11.74 2.09 1.50
CA LEU A 118 12.51 0.84 1.39
C LEU A 118 13.55 0.89 0.26
N GLN A 119 13.29 1.67 -0.79
CA GLN A 119 14.25 1.88 -1.88
C GLN A 119 15.41 2.78 -1.43
N ASP A 120 15.15 3.82 -0.64
CA ASP A 120 16.20 4.69 -0.09
C ASP A 120 17.17 3.91 0.82
N VAL A 121 16.67 2.97 1.63
CA VAL A 121 17.54 2.06 2.40
C VAL A 121 18.46 1.27 1.46
N LYS A 122 17.91 0.69 0.38
CA LYS A 122 18.70 -0.11 -0.58
C LYS A 122 19.76 0.74 -1.28
N GLU A 123 19.43 1.96 -1.68
CA GLU A 123 20.37 2.87 -2.33
C GLU A 123 21.44 3.38 -1.36
N SER A 124 21.05 3.76 -0.15
CA SER A 124 21.97 4.17 0.91
C SER A 124 22.93 3.05 1.28
N ARG A 125 22.46 1.80 1.33
CA ARG A 125 23.30 0.63 1.56
C ARG A 125 24.33 0.43 0.45
N ARG A 126 23.92 0.52 -0.82
CA ARG A 126 24.83 0.46 -1.97
C ARG A 126 25.90 1.56 -1.93
N ARG A 127 25.51 2.79 -1.57
CA ARG A 127 26.45 3.92 -1.44
C ARG A 127 27.44 3.68 -0.30
N PHE A 128 26.97 3.16 0.82
CA PHE A 128 27.82 2.81 1.95
C PHE A 128 28.82 1.70 1.61
N ASP A 129 28.40 0.61 0.95
CA ASP A 129 29.31 -0.46 0.54
C ASP A 129 30.43 0.04 -0.37
N LYS A 130 30.09 0.94 -1.33
CA LYS A 130 31.07 1.58 -2.19
C LYS A 130 32.06 2.44 -1.39
N ALA A 131 31.55 3.28 -0.49
CA ALA A 131 32.38 4.18 0.31
C ALA A 131 33.28 3.41 1.30
N ALA A 132 32.76 2.33 1.90
CA ALA A 132 33.52 1.43 2.77
C ALA A 132 34.68 0.77 2.01
N SER A 133 34.40 0.22 0.82
CA SER A 133 35.45 -0.38 -0.01
C SER A 133 36.53 0.62 -0.42
N THR A 134 36.15 1.85 -0.81
CA THR A 134 37.13 2.90 -1.13
C THR A 134 37.97 3.29 0.10
N TYR A 135 37.33 3.45 1.27
CA TYR A 135 38.04 3.81 2.49
C TYR A 135 38.99 2.70 2.97
N ASP A 136 38.61 1.43 2.83
CA ASP A 136 39.52 0.32 3.14
C ASP A 136 40.76 0.32 2.22
N GLN A 137 40.58 0.57 0.91
CA GLN A 137 41.68 0.66 -0.05
C GLN A 137 42.64 1.83 0.25
N THR A 138 42.12 3.02 0.53
CA THR A 138 42.96 4.18 0.88
C THR A 138 43.66 3.99 2.23
N ARG A 139 43.01 3.31 3.19
CA ARG A 139 43.62 2.97 4.49
C ARG A 139 44.77 1.97 4.32
N GLU A 140 44.63 0.96 3.45
CA GLU A 140 45.73 0.04 3.12
C GLU A 140 46.89 0.75 2.38
N ARG A 141 46.58 1.65 1.44
CA ARG A 141 47.58 2.47 0.75
C ARG A 141 48.36 3.36 1.73
N PHE A 142 47.67 3.98 2.69
CA PHE A 142 48.30 4.76 3.75
C PHE A 142 49.16 3.89 4.69
N ALA A 143 48.65 2.74 5.12
CA ALA A 143 49.38 1.82 6.00
C ALA A 143 50.63 1.22 5.35
N SER A 144 50.69 1.17 4.01
CA SER A 144 51.83 0.66 3.24
C SER A 144 52.87 1.73 2.87
N LEU A 145 52.71 2.98 3.34
CA LEU A 145 53.70 4.04 3.17
C LEU A 145 55.07 3.65 3.73
N LYS A 146 56.11 3.83 2.93
CA LYS A 146 57.50 3.61 3.36
C LYS A 146 58.00 4.84 4.12
N LYS A 147 58.87 4.62 5.11
CA LYS A 147 59.50 5.70 5.90
C LYS A 147 60.29 6.73 5.08
N ASN A 148 60.65 6.41 3.84
CA ASN A 148 61.39 7.27 2.92
C ASN A 148 60.53 7.75 1.73
N ALA A 149 59.20 7.68 1.84
CA ALA A 149 58.30 8.29 0.87
C ALA A 149 58.55 9.81 0.79
N ARG A 150 58.36 10.39 -0.40
CA ARG A 150 58.46 11.84 -0.59
C ARG A 150 57.29 12.53 0.09
N ASP A 151 57.52 13.70 0.68
CA ASP A 151 56.50 14.46 1.41
C ASP A 151 55.25 14.73 0.55
N GLU A 152 55.43 15.04 -0.74
CA GLU A 152 54.31 15.24 -1.69
C GLU A 152 53.41 14.00 -1.80
N VAL A 153 54.01 12.80 -1.85
CA VAL A 153 53.28 11.53 -1.95
C VAL A 153 52.57 11.20 -0.63
N VAL A 154 53.19 11.54 0.50
CA VAL A 154 52.57 11.38 1.82
C VAL A 154 51.35 12.29 1.93
N ALA A 155 51.48 13.57 1.57
CA ALA A 155 50.40 14.55 1.61
C ALA A 155 49.20 14.14 0.73
N GLU A 156 49.44 13.66 -0.50
CA GLU A 156 48.38 13.16 -1.40
C GLU A 156 47.61 12.00 -0.76
N ILE A 157 48.33 11.01 -0.19
CA ILE A 157 47.70 9.83 0.40
C ILE A 157 46.94 10.19 1.70
N GLU A 158 47.45 11.14 2.49
CA GLU A 158 46.75 11.68 3.66
C GLU A 158 45.45 12.39 3.28
N GLU A 159 45.47 13.20 2.21
CA GLU A 159 44.29 13.87 1.68
C GLU A 159 43.26 12.84 1.16
N ASP A 160 43.69 11.85 0.37
CA ASP A 160 42.85 10.75 -0.10
C ASP A 160 42.21 9.98 1.06
N LEU A 161 42.99 9.67 2.10
CA LEU A 161 42.50 9.00 3.31
C LEU A 161 41.46 9.85 4.03
N HIS A 162 41.70 11.15 4.17
CA HIS A 162 40.78 12.07 4.81
C HIS A 162 39.45 12.15 4.05
N ASN A 163 39.50 12.33 2.73
CA ASN A 163 38.33 12.45 1.86
C ASN A 163 37.49 11.16 1.81
N SER A 164 38.16 10.00 1.69
CA SER A 164 37.50 8.70 1.71
C SER A 164 36.87 8.38 3.06
N LYS A 165 37.53 8.70 4.18
CA LYS A 165 36.95 8.59 5.53
C LYS A 165 35.70 9.45 5.69
N SER A 166 35.76 10.71 5.27
CA SER A 166 34.62 11.64 5.32
C SER A 166 33.42 11.09 4.52
N THR A 167 33.67 10.55 3.33
CA THR A 167 32.65 9.93 2.47
C THR A 167 32.05 8.67 3.12
N PHE A 168 32.89 7.81 3.69
CA PHE A 168 32.47 6.63 4.44
C PHE A 168 31.53 7.02 5.59
N GLU A 169 31.95 7.94 6.45
CA GLU A 169 31.16 8.39 7.59
C GLU A 169 29.82 9.00 7.20
N ARG A 170 29.82 9.84 6.15
CA ARG A 170 28.58 10.43 5.61
C ARG A 170 27.63 9.35 5.07
N SER A 171 28.16 8.38 4.33
CA SER A 171 27.34 7.29 3.78
C SER A 171 26.76 6.38 4.88
N ARG A 172 27.54 6.15 5.94
CA ARG A 172 27.13 5.40 7.14
C ARG A 172 25.98 6.09 7.85
N PHE A 173 26.10 7.40 8.07
CA PHE A 173 25.04 8.22 8.65
C PHE A 173 23.76 8.17 7.79
N ASN A 174 23.88 8.30 6.47
CA ASN A 174 22.73 8.23 5.57
C ASN A 174 22.00 6.88 5.65
N LEU A 175 22.73 5.77 5.66
CA LEU A 175 22.14 4.43 5.83
C LEU A 175 21.40 4.28 7.16
N VAL A 176 22.04 4.71 8.25
CA VAL A 176 21.44 4.70 9.60
C VAL A 176 20.17 5.54 9.64
N ASN A 177 20.17 6.71 9.00
CA ASN A 177 19.02 7.59 8.92
C ASN A 177 17.87 6.95 8.14
N ALA A 178 18.16 6.36 6.97
CA ALA A 178 17.16 5.65 6.17
C ALA A 178 16.53 4.48 6.95
N LEU A 179 17.34 3.65 7.62
CA LEU A 179 16.85 2.57 8.47
C LEU A 179 15.98 3.09 9.64
N THR A 180 16.41 4.17 10.28
CA THR A 180 15.67 4.80 11.39
C THR A 180 14.31 5.32 10.91
N ASN A 181 14.25 5.92 9.72
CA ASN A 181 13.00 6.41 9.13
C ASN A 181 12.02 5.26 8.88
N VAL A 182 12.48 4.12 8.33
CA VAL A 182 11.65 2.92 8.15
C VAL A 182 11.13 2.40 9.49
N GLU A 183 11.99 2.28 10.51
CA GLU A 183 11.58 1.82 11.84
C GLU A 183 10.54 2.74 12.49
N ALA A 184 10.69 4.05 12.32
CA ALA A 184 9.77 5.04 12.88
C ALA A 184 8.39 5.01 12.20
N LYS A 185 8.34 4.80 10.87
CA LYS A 185 7.10 4.84 10.10
C LYS A 185 6.33 3.54 10.08
N LYS A 186 7.01 2.39 9.95
CA LYS A 186 6.39 1.09 9.60
C LYS A 186 5.16 0.75 10.45
N LYS A 187 5.21 0.99 11.76
CA LYS A 187 4.10 0.61 12.66
C LYS A 187 2.87 1.48 12.43
N TYR A 188 3.05 2.80 12.37
CA TYR A 188 1.94 3.74 12.31
C TYR A 188 1.30 3.73 10.92
N GLU A 189 2.10 3.71 9.86
CA GLU A 189 1.60 3.79 8.48
C GLU A 189 0.74 2.58 8.11
N PHE A 190 1.14 1.36 8.50
CA PHE A 190 0.31 0.17 8.24
C PHE A 190 -0.92 0.09 9.13
N LEU A 191 -0.82 0.45 10.42
CA LEU A 191 -1.99 0.43 11.31
C LEU A 191 -3.05 1.46 10.88
N GLU A 192 -2.62 2.66 10.47
CA GLU A 192 -3.52 3.69 9.94
C GLU A 192 -4.20 3.21 8.66
N SER A 193 -3.44 2.68 7.71
CA SER A 193 -3.96 2.15 6.45
C SER A 193 -4.99 1.03 6.70
N PHE A 194 -4.66 0.03 7.53
CA PHE A 194 -5.59 -1.07 7.80
C PHE A 194 -6.83 -0.63 8.57
N SER A 195 -6.69 0.28 9.54
CA SER A 195 -7.82 0.85 10.26
C SER A 195 -8.78 1.57 9.32
N ALA A 196 -8.24 2.40 8.42
CA ALA A 196 -9.05 3.15 7.46
C ALA A 196 -9.77 2.24 6.46
N ILE A 197 -9.16 1.13 6.03
CA ILE A 197 -9.84 0.14 5.18
C ILE A 197 -10.97 -0.57 5.93
N MET A 198 -10.77 -0.94 7.20
CA MET A 198 -11.84 -1.53 8.01
C MET A 198 -13.00 -0.56 8.23
N ASP A 199 -12.72 0.73 8.42
CA ASP A 199 -13.74 1.77 8.50
C ASP A 199 -14.47 1.98 7.16
N ALA A 200 -13.76 1.94 6.03
CA ALA A 200 -14.37 1.99 4.71
C ALA A 200 -15.31 0.79 4.47
N HIS A 201 -14.92 -0.41 4.91
CA HIS A 201 -15.79 -1.58 4.91
C HIS A 201 -17.04 -1.39 5.77
N LEU A 202 -16.88 -0.88 6.99
CA LEU A 202 -18.01 -0.61 7.88
C LEU A 202 -19.02 0.34 7.22
N ARG A 203 -18.53 1.42 6.59
CA ARG A 203 -19.36 2.36 5.84
C ARG A 203 -20.04 1.71 4.63
N TYR A 204 -19.31 0.93 3.83
CA TYR A 204 -19.84 0.20 2.69
C TYR A 204 -21.02 -0.70 3.09
N PHE A 205 -20.85 -1.52 4.13
CA PHE A 205 -21.92 -2.40 4.61
C PHE A 205 -23.09 -1.64 5.20
N LYS A 206 -22.85 -0.54 5.93
CA LYS A 206 -23.91 0.29 6.48
C LYS A 206 -24.77 0.91 5.38
N LEU A 207 -24.14 1.48 4.35
CA LEU A 207 -24.85 2.04 3.19
C LEU A 207 -25.69 0.98 2.47
N GLY A 208 -25.13 -0.22 2.25
CA GLY A 208 -25.86 -1.33 1.65
C GLY A 208 -27.03 -1.81 2.50
N TYR A 209 -26.85 -1.91 3.82
CA TYR A 209 -27.93 -2.25 4.75
C TYR A 209 -29.05 -1.21 4.71
N ASP A 210 -28.71 0.07 4.86
CA ASP A 210 -29.69 1.17 4.88
C ASP A 210 -30.50 1.23 3.57
N LEU A 211 -29.86 0.96 2.42
CA LEU A 211 -30.53 0.87 1.12
C LEU A 211 -31.48 -0.33 1.05
N LEU A 212 -31.02 -1.53 1.40
CA LEU A 212 -31.82 -2.75 1.29
C LEU A 212 -32.97 -2.78 2.31
N SER A 213 -32.78 -2.23 3.50
CA SER A 213 -33.85 -2.07 4.50
C SER A 213 -34.97 -1.15 4.01
N GLN A 214 -34.66 -0.11 3.23
CA GLN A 214 -35.70 0.72 2.59
C GLN A 214 -36.47 -0.05 1.51
N MET A 215 -35.83 -1.04 0.88
CA MET A 215 -36.45 -1.89 -0.13
C MET A 215 -37.21 -3.07 0.45
N GLU A 216 -36.90 -3.50 1.67
CA GLU A 216 -37.46 -4.67 2.33
C GLU A 216 -39.01 -4.74 2.25
N PRO A 217 -39.77 -3.66 2.51
CA PRO A 217 -41.23 -3.69 2.36
C PRO A 217 -41.66 -4.01 0.92
N PHE A 218 -40.95 -3.48 -0.09
CA PHE A 218 -41.24 -3.76 -1.49
C PHE A 218 -40.88 -5.19 -1.86
N ILE A 219 -39.73 -5.70 -1.41
CA ILE A 219 -39.28 -7.07 -1.67
C ILE A 219 -40.28 -8.08 -1.10
N HIS A 220 -40.80 -7.84 0.11
CA HIS A 220 -41.78 -8.73 0.74
C HIS A 220 -43.22 -8.55 0.24
N GLN A 221 -43.55 -7.42 -0.40
CA GLN A 221 -44.84 -7.24 -1.06
C GLN A 221 -44.96 -8.00 -2.38
N VAL A 222 -43.86 -8.20 -3.12
CA VAL A 222 -43.87 -8.90 -4.43
C VAL A 222 -44.46 -10.33 -4.35
N PRO A 223 -44.05 -11.19 -3.38
CA PRO A 223 -44.67 -12.50 -3.21
C PRO A 223 -46.18 -12.44 -2.96
N HIS A 224 -46.65 -11.46 -2.19
CA HIS A 224 -48.08 -11.29 -1.93
C HIS A 224 -48.86 -10.92 -3.21
N TYR A 225 -48.35 -9.99 -4.03
CA TYR A 225 -48.98 -9.66 -5.31
C TYR A 225 -49.10 -10.86 -6.24
N ILE A 226 -48.07 -11.72 -6.28
CA ILE A 226 -48.09 -12.96 -7.07
C ILE A 226 -49.16 -13.91 -6.52
N SER A 227 -49.23 -14.12 -5.21
CA SER A 227 -50.24 -15.00 -4.59
C SER A 227 -51.68 -14.54 -4.83
N TYR A 228 -51.95 -13.23 -4.75
CA TYR A 228 -53.29 -12.70 -5.03
C TYR A 228 -53.68 -12.83 -6.51
N PHE A 229 -52.74 -12.68 -7.44
CA PHE A 229 -53.01 -12.86 -8.87
C PHE A 229 -53.45 -14.29 -9.20
N PHE A 230 -52.84 -15.30 -8.55
CA PHE A 230 -53.25 -16.71 -8.70
C PHE A 230 -54.55 -17.08 -7.99
N LEU A 231 -55.04 -16.25 -7.04
CA LEU A 231 -56.31 -16.46 -6.34
C LEU A 231 -57.51 -15.85 -7.08
N ILE A 232 -57.26 -14.93 -8.01
CA ILE A 232 -58.30 -14.19 -8.75
C ILE A 232 -58.47 -14.73 -10.19
N LEU A 233 -57.52 -15.55 -10.68
CA LEU A 233 -57.63 -16.37 -11.89
C LEU A 233 -58.26 -17.74 -11.60
#